data_AF-A0AA35DAT2-F1
#
_entry.id   AF-A0AA35DAT2-F1
#
_cell.length_a   1.000
_cell.length_b   1.000
_cell.length_c   1.000
_cell.angle_alpha   90.00
_cell.angle_beta   90.00
_cell.angle_gamma   90.00
#
_symmetry.space_group_name_H-M   'P 1'
#
loop_
_entity.id
_entity.type
_entity.pdbx_description
1 polymer ?
#
loop_
_entity_poly.entity_id
_entity_poly.type
_entity_poly.pdbx_seq_one_letter_code
_entity_poly.pdbx_strand_id
1 'polypeptide(L)'
;MDLGEKGVYSSYTCRVPGGDYEGYVDAHVRRLEALRRAGIVERIDADQWRIPDDLVSRAAAHDAGRDSQASVRVLSPVDLNKQIGSDGATWLDRRLIHGETADLAPTGFGQQVREAMDQRREHHIEQGDATRSRDSRVFYRRNLLAILREREVAGVGSDMALSKGLPFRAATDGESVSGKFTGTVHLSSGKFAVVEKSHEFTLVPWRPIIDRQLGREVMGIVQGGSVSWQLGRQRGLER
;
A
#
# COMPACT_ATOMS: atom_id res chain seq x y z
N MET A 1 -34.36 -9.01 -6.99
CA MET A 1 -34.39 -9.66 -5.67
C MET A 1 -35.84 -10.04 -5.47
N ASP A 2 -36.16 -11.30 -5.70
CA ASP A 2 -37.54 -11.78 -5.62
C ASP A 2 -37.53 -13.23 -5.13
N LEU A 3 -38.39 -13.53 -4.18
CA LEU A 3 -38.46 -14.78 -3.43
C LEU A 3 -39.45 -15.73 -4.12
N GLY A 4 -38.93 -16.81 -4.72
CA GLY A 4 -39.73 -17.94 -5.19
C GLY A 4 -39.63 -19.11 -4.22
N GLU A 5 -40.78 -19.53 -3.69
CA GLU A 5 -40.94 -20.72 -2.87
C GLU A 5 -40.38 -21.97 -3.57
N LYS A 6 -39.77 -22.85 -2.76
CA LYS A 6 -39.14 -24.13 -3.11
C LYS A 6 -37.71 -23.99 -3.64
N GLY A 7 -36.77 -24.17 -2.73
CA GLY A 7 -35.32 -24.19 -2.96
C GLY A 7 -34.89 -25.21 -3.99
N VAL A 8 -34.95 -24.82 -5.26
CA VAL A 8 -34.25 -25.45 -6.38
C VAL A 8 -33.40 -24.36 -7.01
N TYR A 9 -32.10 -24.37 -6.67
CA TYR A 9 -31.14 -23.44 -7.25
C TYR A 9 -30.82 -23.85 -8.69
N SER A 10 -31.10 -22.96 -9.63
CA SER A 10 -30.72 -23.09 -11.04
C SER A 10 -29.20 -22.94 -11.20
N SER A 11 -28.56 -23.95 -11.78
CA SER A 11 -27.11 -24.08 -11.93
C SER A 11 -26.55 -23.31 -13.13
N TYR A 12 -26.82 -22.01 -13.26
CA TYR A 12 -26.21 -21.19 -14.32
C TYR A 12 -26.04 -19.76 -13.86
N THR A 13 -24.93 -19.46 -13.18
CA THR A 13 -24.14 -18.20 -13.26
C THR A 13 -23.13 -18.14 -12.10
N CYS A 14 -22.17 -19.07 -12.04
CA CYS A 14 -20.94 -18.80 -11.30
C CYS A 14 -19.81 -18.68 -12.31
N ARG A 15 -19.38 -17.43 -12.59
CA ARG A 15 -18.23 -17.18 -13.45
C ARG A 15 -16.98 -17.45 -12.63
N VAL A 16 -16.41 -18.63 -12.78
CA VAL A 16 -15.18 -19.03 -12.09
C VAL A 16 -14.02 -18.16 -12.57
N PRO A 17 -13.31 -17.42 -11.68
CA PRO A 17 -12.14 -16.65 -12.07
C PRO A 17 -11.06 -17.58 -12.65
N GLY A 18 -10.65 -17.35 -13.90
CA GLY A 18 -9.56 -18.09 -14.55
C GLY A 18 -9.92 -19.46 -15.15
N GLY A 19 -11.16 -19.94 -15.00
CA GLY A 19 -11.60 -21.23 -15.58
C GLY A 19 -11.13 -22.49 -14.83
N ASP A 20 -10.47 -22.33 -13.67
CA ASP A 20 -10.08 -23.45 -12.80
C ASP A 20 -11.22 -23.83 -11.85
N TYR A 21 -12.08 -24.73 -12.32
CA TYR A 21 -13.23 -25.23 -11.56
C TYR A 21 -12.81 -26.11 -10.38
N GLU A 22 -11.75 -26.91 -10.54
CA GLU A 22 -11.26 -27.80 -9.47
C GLU A 22 -10.69 -26.98 -8.31
N GLY A 23 -9.83 -25.99 -8.59
CA GLY A 23 -9.30 -25.09 -7.56
C GLY A 23 -10.38 -24.24 -6.88
N TYR A 24 -11.42 -23.85 -7.62
CA TYR A 24 -12.57 -23.15 -7.05
C TYR A 24 -13.36 -24.05 -6.09
N VAL A 25 -13.67 -25.28 -6.49
CA VAL A 25 -14.37 -26.25 -5.63
C VAL A 25 -13.52 -26.58 -4.40
N ASP A 26 -12.24 -26.84 -4.56
CA ASP A 26 -11.30 -27.13 -3.46
C ASP A 26 -11.24 -26.00 -2.42
N ALA A 27 -11.22 -24.75 -2.88
CA ALA A 27 -11.24 -23.60 -1.99
C ALA A 27 -12.54 -23.53 -1.17
N HIS A 28 -13.68 -23.84 -1.79
CA HIS A 28 -14.97 -23.86 -1.12
C HIS A 28 -15.09 -25.04 -0.14
N VAL A 29 -14.59 -26.22 -0.51
CA VAL A 29 -14.52 -27.39 0.37
C VAL A 29 -13.65 -27.11 1.59
N ARG A 30 -12.45 -26.54 1.42
CA ARG A 30 -11.57 -26.15 2.54
C ARG A 30 -12.23 -25.14 3.48
N ARG A 31 -12.98 -24.19 2.93
CA ARG A 31 -13.73 -23.21 3.72
C ARG A 31 -14.86 -23.87 4.51
N LEU A 32 -15.61 -24.77 3.89
CA LEU A 32 -16.68 -25.53 4.56
C LEU A 32 -16.11 -26.47 5.64
N GLU A 33 -14.95 -27.08 5.41
CA GLU A 33 -14.25 -27.87 6.42
C GLU A 33 -13.78 -27.02 7.61
N ALA A 34 -13.30 -25.80 7.37
CA ALA A 34 -12.96 -24.87 8.45
C ALA A 34 -14.19 -24.50 9.28
N LEU A 35 -15.31 -24.19 8.62
CA LEU A 35 -16.58 -23.88 9.28
C LEU A 35 -17.15 -25.10 10.03
N ARG A 36 -16.93 -26.32 9.54
CA ARG A 36 -17.29 -27.56 10.25
C ARG A 36 -16.47 -27.79 11.50
N ARG A 37 -15.16 -27.54 11.45
CA ARG A 37 -14.31 -27.58 12.65
C ARG A 37 -14.74 -26.54 13.69
N ALA A 38 -15.30 -25.42 13.24
CA ALA A 38 -15.90 -24.39 14.09
C ALA A 38 -17.31 -24.74 14.60
N GLY A 39 -17.91 -25.87 14.18
CA GLY A 39 -19.27 -26.26 14.54
C GLY A 39 -20.37 -25.44 13.87
N ILE A 40 -20.05 -24.70 12.81
CA ILE A 40 -20.98 -23.78 12.13
C ILE A 40 -21.73 -24.49 10.99
N VAL A 41 -21.08 -25.41 10.30
CA VAL A 41 -21.62 -26.18 9.16
C VAL A 41 -21.46 -27.67 9.47
N GLU A 42 -22.38 -28.51 8.99
CA GLU A 42 -22.25 -29.96 9.11
C GLU A 42 -21.94 -30.60 7.75
N ARG A 43 -21.12 -31.65 7.75
CA ARG A 43 -20.88 -32.47 6.56
C ARG A 43 -21.83 -33.66 6.63
N ILE A 44 -22.70 -33.79 5.63
CA ILE A 44 -23.68 -34.89 5.55
C ILE A 44 -23.00 -36.10 4.91
N ASP A 45 -22.27 -35.91 3.81
CA ASP A 45 -21.50 -36.95 3.12
C ASP A 45 -20.22 -36.41 2.45
N ALA A 46 -19.61 -37.17 1.52
CA ALA A 46 -18.39 -36.78 0.84
C ALA A 46 -18.50 -35.40 0.14
N ASP A 47 -19.62 -35.08 -0.49
CA ASP A 47 -19.79 -33.87 -1.30
C ASP A 47 -21.00 -33.01 -0.88
N GLN A 48 -21.76 -33.46 0.12
CA GLN A 48 -22.97 -32.81 0.61
C GLN A 48 -22.76 -32.16 1.98
N TRP A 49 -23.14 -30.90 2.06
CA TRP A 49 -22.99 -30.04 3.24
C TRP A 49 -24.33 -29.49 3.70
N ARG A 50 -24.55 -29.48 5.02
CA ARG A 50 -25.68 -28.78 5.63
C ARG A 50 -25.25 -27.36 5.99
N ILE A 51 -25.65 -26.41 5.17
CA ILE A 51 -25.42 -24.99 5.41
C ILE A 51 -26.65 -24.42 6.13
N PRO A 52 -26.53 -23.92 7.37
CA PRO A 52 -27.67 -23.36 8.08
C PRO A 52 -28.02 -21.97 7.54
N ASP A 53 -29.31 -21.60 7.58
CA ASP A 53 -29.81 -20.33 7.04
C ASP A 53 -29.24 -19.09 7.76
N ASP A 54 -28.77 -19.26 9.01
CA ASP A 54 -28.13 -18.24 9.83
C ASP A 54 -26.58 -18.26 9.75
N LEU A 55 -26.01 -18.88 8.70
CA LEU A 55 -24.57 -19.03 8.48
C LEU A 55 -23.80 -17.73 8.71
N VAL A 56 -24.29 -16.62 8.13
CA VAL A 56 -23.63 -15.32 8.18
C VAL A 56 -23.48 -14.85 9.63
N SER A 57 -24.55 -14.99 10.43
CA SER A 57 -24.56 -14.60 11.84
C SER A 57 -23.64 -15.47 12.68
N ARG A 58 -23.62 -16.79 12.44
CA ARG A 58 -22.74 -17.73 13.16
C ARG A 58 -21.26 -17.53 12.82
N ALA A 59 -20.96 -17.29 11.54
CA ALA A 59 -19.61 -16.97 11.09
C ALA A 59 -19.13 -15.65 11.72
N ALA A 60 -19.95 -14.60 11.71
CA ALA A 60 -19.63 -13.32 12.34
C ALA A 60 -19.37 -13.46 13.85
N ALA A 61 -20.18 -14.23 14.57
CA ALA A 61 -19.98 -14.48 16.00
C ALA A 61 -18.69 -15.30 16.27
N HIS A 62 -18.39 -16.27 15.41
CA HIS A 62 -17.16 -17.05 15.49
C HIS A 62 -15.91 -16.21 15.24
N ASP A 63 -15.97 -15.32 14.24
CA ASP A 63 -14.89 -14.39 13.91
C ASP A 63 -14.70 -13.34 15.01
N ALA A 64 -15.79 -12.79 15.58
CA ALA A 64 -15.74 -11.85 16.70
C ALA A 64 -15.11 -12.46 17.98
N GLY A 65 -15.28 -13.77 18.20
CA GLY A 65 -14.58 -14.49 19.27
C GLY A 65 -13.07 -14.67 19.01
N ARG A 66 -12.63 -14.55 17.75
CA ARG A 66 -11.24 -14.67 17.28
C ARG A 66 -10.54 -13.33 17.03
N ASP A 67 -11.24 -12.20 17.13
CA ASP A 67 -10.71 -10.83 16.92
C ASP A 67 -9.53 -10.46 17.84
N SER A 68 -9.15 -11.32 18.79
CA SER A 68 -7.97 -11.15 19.63
C SER A 68 -6.63 -11.61 19.02
N GLN A 69 -6.59 -12.25 17.84
CA GLN A 69 -5.34 -12.86 17.32
C GLN A 69 -4.77 -12.30 16.01
N ALA A 70 -5.47 -11.43 15.26
CA ALA A 70 -4.96 -10.91 13.99
C ALA A 70 -5.11 -9.39 13.86
N SER A 71 -4.00 -8.66 14.02
CA SER A 71 -3.94 -7.23 13.69
C SER A 71 -3.55 -7.03 12.23
N VAL A 72 -4.40 -6.40 11.43
CA VAL A 72 -4.07 -6.02 10.04
C VAL A 72 -3.41 -4.64 10.04
N ARG A 73 -2.26 -4.53 9.37
CA ARG A 73 -1.57 -3.24 9.14
C ARG A 73 -1.35 -3.02 7.65
N VAL A 74 -1.71 -1.84 7.16
CA VAL A 74 -1.40 -1.43 5.78
C VAL A 74 0.07 -1.02 5.70
N LEU A 75 0.84 -1.71 4.86
CA LEU A 75 2.27 -1.43 4.65
C LEU A 75 2.53 -0.47 3.48
N SER A 76 1.65 -0.51 2.47
CA SER A 76 1.70 0.36 1.30
C SER A 76 0.27 0.57 0.79
N PRO A 77 -0.13 1.82 0.48
CA PRO A 77 -1.39 2.08 -0.21
C PRO A 77 -1.31 1.79 -1.72
N VAL A 78 -0.11 1.52 -2.27
CA VAL A 78 0.12 1.23 -3.68
C VAL A 78 0.02 -0.27 -3.94
N ASP A 79 -0.76 -0.66 -4.95
CA ASP A 79 -0.90 -2.05 -5.38
C ASP A 79 0.46 -2.73 -5.61
N LEU A 80 0.58 -4.01 -5.22
CA LEU A 80 1.82 -4.78 -5.34
C LEU A 80 2.42 -4.72 -6.76
N ASN A 81 1.58 -4.93 -7.79
CA ASN A 81 2.03 -4.92 -9.18
C ASN A 81 2.53 -3.54 -9.63
N LYS A 82 1.92 -2.45 -9.16
CA LYS A 82 2.37 -1.09 -9.47
C LYS A 82 3.71 -0.76 -8.83
N GLN A 83 4.06 -1.41 -7.71
CA GLN A 83 5.34 -1.22 -7.06
C GLN A 83 6.52 -1.81 -7.87
N ILE A 84 6.27 -2.83 -8.71
CA ILE A 84 7.34 -3.52 -9.45
C ILE A 84 8.04 -2.56 -10.43
N GLY A 85 7.26 -1.80 -11.20
CA GLY A 85 7.78 -0.85 -12.20
C GLY A 85 7.76 0.62 -11.78
N SER A 86 7.62 0.92 -10.48
CA SER A 86 7.56 2.32 -10.03
C SER A 86 8.93 2.99 -10.06
N ASP A 87 9.00 4.22 -10.59
CA ASP A 87 10.24 5.01 -10.54
C ASP A 87 10.60 5.48 -9.11
N GLY A 88 9.63 5.42 -8.18
CA GLY A 88 9.77 5.85 -6.80
C GLY A 88 10.17 4.75 -5.81
N ALA A 89 10.47 5.16 -4.58
CA ALA A 89 10.85 4.24 -3.50
C ALA A 89 9.63 3.51 -2.91
N THR A 90 9.49 2.24 -3.20
CA THR A 90 8.34 1.41 -2.82
C THR A 90 8.54 0.66 -1.50
N TRP A 91 7.51 -0.07 -1.05
CA TRP A 91 7.66 -0.98 0.08
C TRP A 91 8.57 -2.17 -0.26
N LEU A 92 8.55 -2.65 -1.52
CA LEU A 92 9.46 -3.69 -2.01
C LEU A 92 10.93 -3.30 -1.83
N ASP A 93 11.28 -2.04 -2.10
CA ASP A 93 12.66 -1.55 -1.98
C ASP A 93 13.13 -1.54 -0.52
N ARG A 94 12.27 -1.08 0.39
CA ARG A 94 12.55 -1.12 1.84
C ARG A 94 12.76 -2.57 2.30
N ARG A 95 11.97 -3.50 1.76
CA ARG A 95 12.05 -4.93 2.08
C ARG A 95 13.31 -5.60 1.53
N LEU A 96 13.71 -5.25 0.30
CA LEU A 96 14.93 -5.75 -0.34
C LEU A 96 16.21 -5.29 0.36
N ILE A 97 16.21 -4.06 0.90
CA ILE A 97 17.37 -3.48 1.58
C ILE A 97 17.49 -3.95 3.03
N HIS A 98 16.39 -3.92 3.78
CA HIS A 98 16.46 -4.10 5.23
C HIS A 98 16.45 -5.55 5.66
N GLY A 99 16.07 -6.49 4.78
CA GLY A 99 16.11 -7.94 5.01
C GLY A 99 15.52 -8.39 6.36
N GLU A 100 14.36 -9.06 6.34
CA GLU A 100 13.72 -9.64 7.54
C GLU A 100 12.88 -8.64 8.36
N THR A 101 11.56 -8.80 8.28
CA THR A 101 10.64 -8.32 9.33
C THR A 101 9.43 -9.24 9.53
N ALA A 102 9.24 -10.26 8.68
CA ALA A 102 8.20 -11.29 8.80
C ALA A 102 8.43 -12.37 7.74
N ASP A 103 8.42 -13.66 8.06
CA ASP A 103 8.52 -14.69 7.03
C ASP A 103 7.34 -14.60 6.06
N LEU A 104 7.63 -14.48 4.77
CA LEU A 104 6.60 -14.53 3.73
C LEU A 104 6.11 -15.97 3.63
N ALA A 105 4.80 -16.19 3.75
CA ALA A 105 4.20 -17.52 3.63
C ALA A 105 4.59 -18.18 2.28
N PRO A 106 5.02 -19.46 2.26
CA PRO A 106 5.59 -20.15 1.08
C PRO A 106 4.70 -20.06 -0.16
N THR A 107 3.38 -20.06 0.03
CA THR A 107 2.35 -20.05 -1.01
C THR A 107 1.37 -18.88 -0.86
N GLY A 108 0.53 -18.68 -1.87
CA GLY A 108 -0.50 -17.62 -1.88
C GLY A 108 0.10 -16.23 -1.99
N PHE A 109 -0.42 -15.25 -1.24
CA PHE A 109 0.04 -13.87 -1.32
C PHE A 109 1.53 -13.71 -0.96
N GLY A 110 2.07 -14.53 -0.05
CA GLY A 110 3.49 -14.50 0.29
C GLY A 110 4.39 -14.90 -0.89
N GLN A 111 3.93 -15.82 -1.75
CA GLN A 111 4.61 -16.16 -3.00
C GLN A 111 4.55 -15.01 -4.00
N GLN A 112 3.38 -14.40 -4.20
CA GLN A 112 3.22 -13.24 -5.09
C GLN A 112 4.15 -12.10 -4.68
N VAL A 113 4.33 -11.87 -3.38
CA VAL A 113 5.27 -10.86 -2.87
C VAL A 113 6.72 -11.22 -3.21
N ARG A 114 7.13 -12.49 -3.11
CA ARG A 114 8.49 -12.91 -3.53
C ARG A 114 8.71 -12.71 -5.02
N GLU A 115 7.75 -13.12 -5.84
CA GLU A 115 7.80 -12.93 -7.30
C GLU A 115 7.90 -11.44 -7.64
N ALA A 116 7.10 -10.59 -6.98
CA ALA A 116 7.18 -9.14 -7.14
C ALA A 116 8.53 -8.57 -6.68
N MET A 117 9.12 -9.08 -5.59
CA MET A 117 10.46 -8.69 -5.13
C MET A 117 11.54 -9.09 -6.15
N ASP A 118 11.41 -10.24 -6.78
CA ASP A 118 12.34 -10.70 -7.82
C ASP A 118 12.22 -9.87 -9.09
N GLN A 119 11.00 -9.60 -9.55
CA GLN A 119 10.78 -8.70 -10.69
C GLN A 119 11.27 -7.27 -10.41
N ARG A 120 11.02 -6.75 -9.19
CA ARG A 120 11.53 -5.44 -8.77
C ARG A 120 13.06 -5.39 -8.77
N ARG A 121 13.71 -6.50 -8.43
CA ARG A 121 15.18 -6.61 -8.48
C ARG A 121 15.70 -6.55 -9.91
N GLU A 122 15.07 -7.27 -10.85
CA GLU A 122 15.44 -7.17 -12.27
C GLU A 122 15.23 -5.75 -12.79
N HIS A 123 14.10 -5.12 -12.44
CA HIS A 123 13.84 -3.74 -12.80
C HIS A 123 14.96 -2.79 -12.31
N HIS A 124 15.44 -2.93 -11.07
CA HIS A 124 16.57 -2.13 -10.58
C HIS A 124 17.86 -2.39 -11.35
N ILE A 125 18.12 -3.63 -11.76
CA ILE A 125 19.30 -3.96 -12.58
C ILE A 125 19.18 -3.28 -13.95
N GLU A 126 18.01 -3.37 -14.59
CA GLU A 126 17.73 -2.74 -15.89
C GLU A 126 17.87 -1.21 -15.83
N GLN A 127 17.39 -0.57 -14.76
CA GLN A 127 17.53 0.87 -14.54
C GLN A 127 18.93 1.29 -14.06
N GLY A 128 19.85 0.33 -13.87
CA GLY A 128 21.20 0.57 -13.37
C GLY A 128 21.27 0.98 -11.90
N ASP A 129 20.17 0.83 -11.16
CA ASP A 129 20.03 1.09 -9.73
C ASP A 129 20.50 -0.09 -8.85
N ALA A 130 20.75 -1.25 -9.48
CA ALA A 130 21.41 -2.40 -8.89
C ALA A 130 22.37 -3.09 -9.87
N THR A 131 23.31 -3.87 -9.35
CA THR A 131 24.20 -4.72 -10.14
C THR A 131 24.19 -6.15 -9.64
N ARG A 132 24.29 -7.11 -10.57
CA ARG A 132 24.43 -8.54 -10.26
C ARG A 132 25.90 -8.93 -10.31
N SER A 133 26.38 -9.49 -9.21
CA SER A 133 27.71 -10.09 -9.11
C SER A 133 27.75 -11.48 -9.75
N ARG A 134 28.97 -12.00 -9.97
CA ARG A 134 29.20 -13.33 -10.55
C ARG A 134 28.64 -14.47 -9.70
N ASP A 135 28.51 -14.28 -8.39
CA ASP A 135 27.90 -15.20 -7.43
C ASP A 135 26.36 -15.04 -7.32
N SER A 136 25.73 -14.35 -8.28
CA SER A 136 24.29 -14.04 -8.31
C SER A 136 23.78 -13.15 -7.17
N ARG A 137 24.67 -12.61 -6.33
CA ARG A 137 24.30 -11.59 -5.34
C ARG A 137 23.99 -10.27 -6.03
N VAL A 138 22.97 -9.57 -5.55
CA VAL A 138 22.57 -8.27 -6.08
C VAL A 138 22.95 -7.17 -5.10
N PHE A 139 23.64 -6.16 -5.62
CA PHE A 139 24.09 -4.99 -4.90
C PHE A 139 23.32 -3.78 -5.38
N TYR A 140 22.62 -3.13 -4.46
CA TYR A 140 21.89 -1.89 -4.75
C TYR A 140 22.82 -0.69 -4.63
N ARG A 141 22.50 0.38 -5.38
CA ARG A 141 23.17 1.67 -5.20
C ARG A 141 23.08 2.14 -3.75
N ARG A 142 24.15 2.81 -3.29
CA ARG A 142 24.10 3.54 -2.02
C ARG A 142 22.98 4.58 -2.08
N ASN A 143 22.25 4.73 -0.99
CA ASN A 143 21.12 5.65 -0.88
C ASN A 143 19.99 5.41 -1.91
N LEU A 144 19.78 4.16 -2.36
CA LEU A 144 18.75 3.81 -3.35
C LEU A 144 17.38 4.46 -3.07
N LEU A 145 16.89 4.36 -1.82
CA LEU A 145 15.59 4.92 -1.45
C LEU A 145 15.50 6.45 -1.60
N ALA A 146 16.60 7.16 -1.39
CA ALA A 146 16.65 8.61 -1.60
C ALA A 146 16.65 8.94 -3.09
N ILE A 147 17.47 8.23 -3.89
CA ILE A 147 17.57 8.42 -5.34
C ILE A 147 16.23 8.17 -6.03
N LEU A 148 15.56 7.05 -5.73
CA LEU A 148 14.25 6.74 -6.30
C LEU A 148 13.19 7.79 -5.91
N ARG A 149 13.21 8.23 -4.65
CA ARG A 149 12.30 9.29 -4.18
C ARG A 149 12.53 10.60 -4.92
N GLU A 150 13.77 11.03 -5.07
CA GLU A 150 14.12 12.27 -5.78
C GLU A 150 13.69 12.19 -7.24
N ARG A 151 13.91 11.05 -7.91
CA ARG A 151 13.47 10.81 -9.29
C ARG A 151 11.95 10.91 -9.43
N GLU A 152 11.20 10.24 -8.56
CA GLU A 152 9.73 10.29 -8.57
C GLU A 152 9.19 11.70 -8.28
N VAL A 153 9.74 12.37 -7.26
CA VAL A 153 9.34 13.74 -6.91
C VAL A 153 9.65 14.72 -8.04
N ALA A 154 10.79 14.56 -8.73
CA ALA A 154 11.14 15.39 -9.88
C ALA A 154 10.19 15.17 -11.08
N GLY A 155 9.87 13.90 -11.38
CA GLY A 155 8.92 13.56 -12.44
C GLY A 155 7.52 14.10 -12.16
N VAL A 156 6.95 13.75 -11.00
CA VAL A 156 5.60 14.20 -10.63
C VAL A 156 5.54 15.72 -10.44
N GLY A 157 6.58 16.34 -9.88
CA GLY A 157 6.68 17.80 -9.78
C GLY A 157 6.65 18.48 -11.14
N SER A 158 7.36 17.93 -12.13
CA SER A 158 7.36 18.45 -13.50
C SER A 158 5.98 18.33 -14.16
N ASP A 159 5.31 17.19 -14.02
CA ASP A 159 3.95 16.98 -14.53
C ASP A 159 2.94 17.93 -13.86
N MET A 160 3.05 18.09 -12.55
CA MET A 160 2.23 19.01 -11.77
C MET A 160 2.44 20.46 -12.20
N ALA A 161 3.67 20.86 -12.54
CA ALA A 161 3.97 22.22 -13.01
C ALA A 161 3.22 22.56 -14.30
N LEU A 162 3.14 21.61 -15.24
CA LEU A 162 2.36 21.76 -16.48
C LEU A 162 0.87 21.95 -16.18
N SER A 163 0.32 21.13 -15.26
CA SER A 163 -1.10 21.20 -14.90
C SER A 163 -1.48 22.47 -14.12
N LYS A 164 -0.58 22.98 -13.28
CA LYS A 164 -0.81 24.13 -12.40
C LYS A 164 -0.47 25.47 -13.06
N GLY A 165 0.34 25.47 -14.11
CA GLY A 165 0.93 26.69 -14.66
C GLY A 165 1.88 27.39 -13.68
N LEU A 166 2.43 26.65 -12.72
CA LEU A 166 3.33 27.15 -11.68
C LEU A 166 4.62 26.32 -11.70
N PRO A 167 5.82 26.92 -11.80
CA PRO A 167 7.08 26.18 -11.83
C PRO A 167 7.29 25.28 -10.61
N PHE A 168 7.83 24.08 -10.84
CA PHE A 168 8.25 23.18 -9.76
C PHE A 168 9.72 23.39 -9.40
N ARG A 169 10.00 23.46 -8.10
CA ARG A 169 11.36 23.44 -7.53
C ARG A 169 11.48 22.30 -6.53
N ALA A 170 12.40 21.37 -6.78
CA ALA A 170 12.75 20.33 -5.83
C ALA A 170 13.48 20.94 -4.62
N ALA A 171 13.09 20.55 -3.40
CA ALA A 171 13.82 20.92 -2.20
C ALA A 171 14.98 19.96 -1.97
N THR A 172 16.14 20.49 -1.60
CA THR A 172 17.29 19.69 -1.21
C THR A 172 17.31 19.44 0.29
N ASP A 173 18.03 18.40 0.71
CA ASP A 173 18.23 18.15 2.14
C ASP A 173 18.91 19.35 2.82
N GLY A 174 18.45 19.70 4.03
CA GLY A 174 18.91 20.88 4.77
C GLY A 174 18.30 22.22 4.32
N GLU A 175 17.52 22.25 3.24
CA GLU A 175 16.89 23.48 2.75
C GLU A 175 15.71 23.91 3.64
N SER A 176 15.60 25.23 3.87
CA SER A 176 14.42 25.83 4.48
C SER A 176 13.33 26.06 3.44
N VAL A 177 12.16 25.49 3.68
CA VAL A 177 10.98 25.61 2.82
C VAL A 177 9.91 26.40 3.57
N SER A 178 9.40 27.45 2.93
CA SER A 178 8.25 28.20 3.40
C SER A 178 7.26 28.45 2.27
N GLY A 179 5.99 28.59 2.61
CA GLY A 179 4.93 28.91 1.66
C GLY A 179 3.57 28.43 2.14
N LYS A 180 2.56 28.58 1.30
CA LYS A 180 1.20 28.14 1.59
C LYS A 180 1.07 26.64 1.36
N PHE A 181 0.62 25.90 2.36
CA PHE A 181 0.29 24.48 2.20
C PHE A 181 -1.04 24.35 1.46
N THR A 182 -1.03 23.88 0.21
CA THR A 182 -2.24 23.87 -0.66
C THR A 182 -2.86 22.50 -0.85
N GLY A 183 -2.16 21.42 -0.50
CA GLY A 183 -2.70 20.07 -0.61
C GLY A 183 -1.62 19.01 -0.49
N THR A 184 -2.00 17.75 -0.72
CA THR A 184 -1.09 16.61 -0.61
C THR A 184 -1.15 15.74 -1.84
N VAL A 185 -0.03 15.15 -2.22
CA VAL A 185 0.07 14.14 -3.27
C VAL A 185 0.55 12.82 -2.67
N HIS A 186 -0.03 11.71 -3.13
CA HIS A 186 0.36 10.37 -2.72
C HIS A 186 1.26 9.77 -3.79
N LEU A 187 2.51 9.51 -3.42
CA LEU A 187 3.54 8.90 -4.26
C LEU A 187 3.85 7.49 -3.76
N SER A 188 4.52 6.67 -4.56
CA SER A 188 5.07 5.38 -4.11
C SER A 188 6.03 5.58 -2.94
N SER A 189 6.81 6.66 -2.98
CA SER A 189 7.75 7.06 -1.91
C SER A 189 7.09 7.50 -0.61
N GLY A 190 5.78 7.78 -0.63
CA GLY A 190 5.01 8.23 0.52
C GLY A 190 4.13 9.44 0.20
N LYS A 191 3.59 10.06 1.24
CA LYS A 191 2.75 11.25 1.12
C LYS A 191 3.60 12.52 1.15
N PHE A 192 3.34 13.45 0.24
CA PHE A 192 4.03 14.73 0.14
C PHE A 192 3.05 15.89 0.27
N ALA A 193 3.50 16.97 0.88
CA ALA A 193 2.80 18.24 0.97
C ALA A 193 3.22 19.13 -0.19
N VAL A 194 2.23 19.79 -0.80
CA VAL A 194 2.43 20.82 -1.82
C VAL A 194 2.53 22.16 -1.09
N VAL A 195 3.70 22.79 -1.18
CA VAL A 195 3.96 24.11 -0.60
C VAL A 195 4.16 25.10 -1.74
N GLU A 196 3.23 26.02 -1.88
CA GLU A 196 3.22 27.03 -2.95
C GLU A 196 3.75 28.37 -2.44
N LYS A 197 4.63 29.00 -3.23
CA LYS A 197 5.05 30.39 -3.11
C LYS A 197 4.50 31.18 -4.29
N SER A 198 4.79 32.48 -4.36
CA SER A 198 4.26 33.36 -5.40
C SER A 198 4.61 32.97 -6.84
N HIS A 199 5.73 32.26 -7.08
CA HIS A 199 6.23 31.95 -8.43
C HIS A 199 6.72 30.51 -8.60
N GLU A 200 6.60 29.67 -7.57
CA GLU A 200 7.06 28.29 -7.60
C GLU A 200 6.27 27.47 -6.58
N PHE A 201 6.32 26.16 -6.74
CA PHE A 201 5.91 25.24 -5.69
C PHE A 201 6.93 24.13 -5.48
N THR A 202 6.86 23.53 -4.31
CA THR A 202 7.75 22.46 -3.89
C THR A 202 6.92 21.33 -3.29
N LEU A 203 7.39 20.10 -3.50
CA LEU A 203 6.89 18.90 -2.85
C LEU A 203 7.84 18.52 -1.73
N VAL A 204 7.33 18.45 -0.50
CA VAL A 204 8.12 18.04 0.66
C VAL A 204 7.45 16.89 1.40
N PRO A 205 8.20 16.00 2.07
CA PRO A 205 7.60 14.92 2.86
C PRO A 205 6.54 15.43 3.84
N TRP A 206 5.32 14.90 3.76
CA TRP A 206 4.21 15.34 4.61
C TRP A 206 4.36 14.79 6.03
N ARG A 207 3.87 15.55 7.02
CA ARG A 207 3.71 15.10 8.41
C ARG A 207 2.34 15.51 8.94
N PRO A 208 1.72 14.70 9.83
CA PRO A 208 0.40 15.01 10.38
C PRO A 208 0.30 16.37 11.08
N ILE A 209 1.42 16.91 11.58
CA ILE A 209 1.46 18.19 12.30
C ILE A 209 0.94 19.37 11.46
N ILE A 210 1.03 19.30 10.13
CA ILE A 210 0.56 20.36 9.22
C ILE A 210 -0.87 20.16 8.72
N ASP A 211 -1.59 19.10 9.14
CA ASP A 211 -2.94 18.82 8.63
C ASP A 211 -3.92 19.97 8.84
N ARG A 212 -3.83 20.62 10.02
CA ARG A 212 -4.68 21.78 10.36
C ARG A 212 -4.23 23.08 9.68
N GLN A 213 -3.15 23.05 8.90
CA GLN A 213 -2.57 24.22 8.23
C GLN A 213 -2.91 24.28 6.75
N LEU A 214 -3.86 23.45 6.26
CA LEU A 214 -4.29 23.54 4.87
C LEU A 214 -4.80 24.95 4.56
N GLY A 215 -4.26 25.54 3.51
CA GLY A 215 -4.51 26.92 3.10
C GLY A 215 -3.77 27.99 3.90
N ARG A 216 -2.89 27.62 4.85
CA ARG A 216 -2.10 28.55 5.68
C ARG A 216 -0.62 28.49 5.31
N GLU A 217 0.13 29.52 5.73
CA GLU A 217 1.59 29.49 5.61
C GLU A 217 2.20 28.50 6.59
N VAL A 218 3.16 27.74 6.09
CA VAL A 218 4.00 26.80 6.84
C VAL A 218 5.46 27.09 6.53
N MET A 219 6.32 26.80 7.50
CA MET A 219 7.77 26.87 7.35
C MET A 219 8.41 25.66 7.98
N GLY A 220 9.48 25.14 7.39
CA GLY A 220 10.20 23.99 7.91
C GLY A 220 11.50 23.72 7.20
N ILE A 221 12.30 22.81 7.74
CA ILE A 221 13.59 22.40 7.17
C ILE A 221 13.47 20.95 6.71
N VAL A 222 13.87 20.67 5.48
CA VAL A 222 13.93 19.29 4.93
C VAL A 222 15.12 18.56 5.56
N GLN A 223 14.89 17.36 6.10
CA GLN A 223 15.91 16.56 6.79
C GLN A 223 15.74 15.06 6.50
N GLY A 224 16.69 14.44 5.81
CA GLY A 224 16.81 12.99 5.65
C GLY A 224 15.56 12.30 5.10
N GLY A 225 14.78 12.96 4.23
CA GLY A 225 13.51 12.43 3.73
C GLY A 225 12.30 12.69 4.65
N SER A 226 12.43 13.61 5.60
CA SER A 226 11.39 14.15 6.46
C SER A 226 11.42 15.69 6.43
N VAL A 227 10.49 16.33 7.15
CA VAL A 227 10.47 17.79 7.34
C VAL A 227 10.30 18.11 8.83
N SER A 228 11.12 19.03 9.33
CA SER A 228 10.93 19.63 10.63
C SER A 228 10.15 20.94 10.49
N TRP A 229 8.85 20.90 10.84
CA TRP A 229 7.95 22.04 10.70
C TRP A 229 8.07 22.99 11.90
N GLN A 230 8.23 24.27 11.61
CA GLN A 230 8.19 25.38 12.56
C GLN A 230 6.81 26.03 12.49
N LEU A 231 5.87 25.51 13.27
CA LEU A 231 4.55 26.12 13.41
C LEU A 231 4.68 27.32 14.36
N GLY A 232 4.45 28.53 13.86
CA GLY A 232 4.46 29.74 14.67
C GLY A 232 3.55 29.59 15.89
N ARG A 233 4.07 29.87 17.09
CA ARG A 233 3.28 29.89 18.34
C ARG A 233 2.01 30.72 18.12
N GLN A 234 0.84 30.12 18.35
CA GLN A 234 -0.31 30.92 18.79
C GLN A 234 0.09 31.59 20.09
N ARG A 235 0.38 32.89 20.05
CA ARG A 235 0.37 33.74 21.24
C ARG A 235 -1.08 33.77 21.72
N GLY A 236 -1.42 32.88 22.65
CA GLY A 236 -2.54 33.09 23.54
C GLY A 236 -2.21 34.32 24.39
N LEU A 237 -2.85 35.45 24.06
CA LEU A 237 -3.05 36.53 25.02
C LEU A 237 -4.16 36.03 25.95
N GLU A 238 -3.77 35.44 27.09
CA GLU A 238 -4.66 35.40 28.24
C GLU A 238 -4.80 36.84 28.75
N ARG A 239 -6.05 37.30 28.80
CA ARG A 239 -6.48 38.46 29.57
C ARG A 239 -7.11 37.96 30.86
#